data_AF-C0IN85-F1
#
_entry.id   AF-C0IN85-F1
#
_cell.length_a   1.000
_cell.length_b   1.000
_cell.length_c   1.000
_cell.angle_alpha   90.00
_cell.angle_beta   90.00
_cell.angle_gamma   90.00
#
_symmetry.space_group_name_H-M   'P 1'
#
loop_
_entity.id
_entity.type
_entity.pdbx_description
1 polymer ?
#
loop_
_entity_poly.entity_id
_entity_poly.type
_entity_poly.pdbx_seq_one_letter_code
_entity_poly.pdbx_strand_id
1 'polypeptide(L)'
;MFREITGLTPRQYADAHRARRLRDVLQDGATSVTDAAFAAGFGSSAGLHAASGRALGMTPSAFQRGGKGMQIQYAFGHGSLGSVLVARSARGLCAILMDEDRDALVNELQRRFPNAVLHAAAAGFTQLLQQVLTLIEHPAGDFQLPLDLRGTAFQLRVWQALREIPAGRTVTYGELARRIGAPRAVRAVARACGANHVAVVVPCHRVIGADGTLTGYRWGKEKKRTLLARESKEAHAPARKARAG
;
A
#
# COMPACT_ATOMS: atom_id res chain seq x y z
N MET A 1 7.19 20.95 26.72
CA MET A 1 7.34 19.56 27.21
C MET A 1 6.69 18.46 26.34
N PHE A 2 5.36 18.30 26.25
CA PHE A 2 4.77 17.14 25.53
C PHE A 2 5.04 17.11 24.01
N ARG A 3 5.05 18.28 23.36
CA ARG A 3 5.35 18.45 21.93
C ARG A 3 6.82 18.19 21.58
N GLU A 4 7.75 18.47 22.49
CA GLU A 4 9.19 18.27 22.30
C GLU A 4 9.57 16.78 22.35
N ILE A 5 8.85 16.00 23.15
CA ILE A 5 9.10 14.56 23.32
C ILE A 5 8.42 13.71 22.23
N THR A 6 7.19 14.06 21.85
CA THR A 6 6.38 13.21 20.94
C THR A 6 6.30 13.73 19.50
N GLY A 7 6.69 14.99 19.26
CA GLY A 7 6.47 15.68 17.98
C GLY A 7 5.00 15.99 17.68
N LEU A 8 4.09 15.72 18.62
CA LEU A 8 2.64 15.86 18.49
C LEU A 8 2.07 16.73 19.61
N THR A 9 0.95 17.42 19.37
CA THR A 9 0.15 17.98 20.47
C THR A 9 -0.44 16.86 21.34
N PRO A 10 -0.74 17.11 22.62
CA PRO A 10 -1.49 16.16 23.47
C PRO A 10 -2.78 15.65 22.81
N ARG A 11 -3.49 16.55 22.10
CA ARG A 11 -4.71 16.20 21.35
C ARG A 11 -4.41 15.25 20.18
N GLN A 12 -3.41 15.55 19.36
CA GLN A 12 -3.01 14.69 18.23
C GLN A 12 -2.49 13.32 18.70
N TYR A 13 -1.79 13.28 19.84
CA TYR A 13 -1.36 12.03 20.43
C TYR A 13 -2.55 11.20 20.92
N ALA A 14 -3.49 11.80 21.65
CA ALA A 14 -4.72 11.14 22.08
C ALA A 14 -5.54 10.64 20.89
N ASP A 15 -5.71 11.46 19.84
CA ASP A 15 -6.41 11.07 18.61
C ASP A 15 -5.72 9.89 17.91
N ALA A 16 -4.39 9.90 17.80
CA ALA A 16 -3.63 8.81 17.21
C ALA A 16 -3.71 7.51 18.04
N HIS A 17 -3.71 7.62 19.37
CA HIS A 17 -3.84 6.48 20.28
C HIS A 17 -5.24 5.86 20.19
N ARG A 18 -6.29 6.70 20.18
CA ARG A 18 -7.68 6.26 19.98
C ARG A 18 -7.87 5.60 18.62
N ALA A 19 -7.30 6.16 17.56
CA ALA A 19 -7.38 5.58 16.22
C ALA A 19 -6.62 4.25 16.08
N ARG A 20 -5.52 4.07 16.81
CA ARG A 20 -4.84 2.77 16.90
C ARG A 20 -5.72 1.76 17.62
N ARG A 21 -6.21 2.10 18.80
CA ARG A 21 -7.09 1.24 19.60
C ARG A 21 -8.37 0.86 18.83
N LEU A 22 -8.95 1.79 18.08
CA LEU A 22 -10.10 1.53 17.21
C LEU A 22 -9.77 0.49 16.13
N ARG A 23 -8.58 0.56 15.51
CA ARG A 23 -8.16 -0.47 14.54
C ARG A 23 -8.00 -1.82 15.19
N ASP A 24 -7.35 -1.87 16.34
CA ASP A 24 -7.06 -3.10 17.07
C ASP A 24 -8.38 -3.79 17.49
N VAL A 25 -9.37 -3.02 17.98
CA VAL A 25 -10.71 -3.56 18.34
C VAL A 25 -11.52 -3.96 17.10
N LEU A 26 -11.50 -3.17 16.03
CA LEU A 26 -12.24 -3.51 14.80
C LEU A 26 -11.67 -4.73 14.06
N GLN A 27 -10.40 -5.09 14.30
CA GLN A 27 -9.79 -6.31 13.76
C GLN A 27 -10.29 -7.59 14.43
N ASP A 28 -10.82 -7.50 15.65
CA ASP A 28 -11.34 -8.63 16.43
C ASP A 28 -12.71 -9.12 15.93
N GLY A 29 -13.40 -8.31 15.09
CA GLY A 29 -14.61 -8.71 14.35
C GLY A 29 -15.88 -8.95 15.19
N ALA A 30 -15.76 -9.15 16.50
CA ALA A 30 -16.85 -9.51 17.41
C ALA A 30 -17.69 -8.32 17.93
N THR A 31 -17.17 -7.09 17.87
CA THR A 31 -17.82 -5.89 18.43
C THR A 31 -18.43 -5.02 17.35
N SER A 32 -19.59 -4.39 17.59
CA SER A 32 -20.19 -3.43 16.63
C SER A 32 -19.27 -2.21 16.43
N VAL A 33 -19.39 -1.50 15.29
CA VAL A 33 -18.64 -0.26 15.04
C VAL A 33 -18.80 0.75 16.18
N THR A 34 -20.01 0.83 16.73
CA THR A 34 -20.36 1.76 17.80
C THR A 34 -19.69 1.36 19.10
N ASP A 35 -19.69 0.07 19.46
CA ASP A 35 -19.05 -0.42 20.68
C ASP A 35 -17.52 -0.32 20.59
N ALA A 36 -16.96 -0.62 19.41
CA ALA A 36 -15.54 -0.44 19.14
C ALA A 36 -15.11 1.03 19.26
N ALA A 37 -15.98 1.97 18.88
CA ALA A 37 -15.76 3.39 19.05
C ALA A 37 -15.75 3.82 20.51
N PHE A 38 -16.73 3.37 21.31
CA PHE A 38 -16.76 3.64 22.74
C PHE A 38 -15.55 3.02 23.46
N ALA A 39 -15.20 1.77 23.16
CA ALA A 39 -14.02 1.09 23.70
C ALA A 39 -12.70 1.79 23.31
N ALA A 40 -12.66 2.42 22.14
CA ALA A 40 -11.54 3.24 21.69
C ALA A 40 -11.52 4.66 22.27
N GLY A 41 -12.50 5.05 23.09
CA GLY A 41 -12.56 6.34 23.77
C GLY A 41 -13.19 7.47 22.95
N PHE A 42 -14.05 7.15 21.97
CA PHE A 42 -14.90 8.12 21.28
C PHE A 42 -16.22 8.29 22.05
N GLY A 43 -16.55 9.53 22.43
CA GLY A 43 -17.75 9.83 23.22
C GLY A 43 -19.05 9.92 22.42
N SER A 44 -18.99 9.83 21.08
CA SER A 44 -20.19 9.81 20.22
C SER A 44 -19.88 9.28 18.83
N SER A 45 -20.93 8.83 18.12
CA SER A 45 -20.87 8.43 16.71
C SER A 45 -20.43 9.59 15.80
N ALA A 46 -20.82 10.83 16.09
CA ALA A 46 -20.37 12.02 15.36
C ALA A 46 -18.85 12.27 15.56
N GLY A 47 -18.35 12.13 16.79
CA GLY A 47 -16.93 12.21 17.10
C GLY A 47 -16.11 11.10 16.43
N LEU A 48 -16.69 9.89 16.35
CA LEU A 48 -16.14 8.78 15.59
C LEU A 48 -16.07 9.11 14.10
N HIS A 49 -17.14 9.58 13.44
CA HIS A 49 -17.10 9.86 12.00
C HIS A 49 -16.07 10.94 11.65
N ALA A 50 -16.02 12.04 12.42
CA ALA A 50 -15.06 13.12 12.23
C ALA A 50 -13.59 12.66 12.42
N ALA A 51 -13.33 11.82 13.43
CA ALA A 51 -11.99 11.33 13.73
C ALA A 51 -11.59 10.14 12.83
N SER A 52 -12.52 9.26 12.48
CA SER A 52 -12.29 8.07 11.63
C SER A 52 -12.00 8.46 10.20
N GLY A 53 -12.70 9.46 9.65
CA GLY A 53 -12.39 9.99 8.32
C GLY A 53 -10.94 10.50 8.23
N ARG A 54 -10.41 11.10 9.31
CA ARG A 54 -9.01 11.56 9.38
C ARG A 54 -8.01 10.45 9.73
N ALA A 55 -8.38 9.48 10.55
CA ALA A 55 -7.45 8.51 11.12
C ALA A 55 -7.49 7.11 10.50
N LEU A 56 -8.67 6.62 10.13
CA LEU A 56 -8.86 5.39 9.36
C LEU A 56 -8.95 5.64 7.86
N GLY A 57 -9.37 6.83 7.44
CA GLY A 57 -9.60 7.26 6.06
C GLY A 57 -10.27 6.28 5.10
N MET A 58 -11.04 5.39 5.70
CA MET A 58 -12.19 4.69 5.18
C MET A 58 -13.21 4.68 6.30
N THR A 59 -14.46 4.36 5.99
CA THR A 59 -15.47 4.26 7.06
C THR A 59 -15.09 3.11 7.99
N PRO A 60 -15.33 3.24 9.32
CA PRO A 60 -15.12 2.15 10.27
C PRO A 60 -15.81 0.84 9.85
N SER A 61 -17.01 0.95 9.27
CA SER A 61 -17.73 -0.20 8.68
C SER A 61 -16.99 -0.84 7.49
N ALA A 62 -16.35 -0.06 6.61
CA ALA A 62 -15.52 -0.61 5.54
C ALA A 62 -14.27 -1.31 6.07
N PHE A 63 -13.68 -0.80 7.15
CA PHE A 63 -12.55 -1.41 7.84
C PHE A 63 -12.96 -2.71 8.54
N GLN A 64 -14.03 -2.67 9.34
CA GLN A 64 -14.58 -3.82 10.06
C GLN A 64 -15.04 -4.94 9.14
N ARG A 65 -15.64 -4.59 7.99
CA ARG A 65 -16.05 -5.61 7.02
C ARG A 65 -14.87 -6.46 6.60
N GLY A 66 -13.64 -5.97 6.58
CA GLY A 66 -12.45 -6.81 6.34
C GLY A 66 -12.49 -7.60 5.03
N GLY A 67 -13.28 -7.16 4.05
CA GLY A 67 -13.57 -7.91 2.83
C GLY A 67 -14.79 -8.83 2.87
N LYS A 68 -15.66 -8.77 3.88
CA LYS A 68 -16.87 -9.59 4.02
C LYS A 68 -17.73 -9.51 2.76
N GLY A 69 -17.95 -10.68 2.13
CA GLY A 69 -18.67 -10.83 0.86
C GLY A 69 -17.86 -10.49 -0.39
N MET A 70 -16.58 -10.12 -0.24
CA MET A 70 -15.71 -9.81 -1.36
C MET A 70 -15.12 -11.09 -1.93
N GLN A 71 -15.23 -11.22 -3.25
CA GLN A 71 -14.58 -12.27 -4.03
C GLN A 71 -13.26 -11.71 -4.54
N ILE A 72 -12.14 -12.34 -4.19
CA ILE A 72 -10.82 -11.99 -4.70
C ILE A 72 -10.32 -13.13 -5.57
N GLN A 73 -10.03 -12.83 -6.83
CA GLN A 73 -9.32 -13.75 -7.71
C GLN A 73 -7.83 -13.51 -7.59
N TYR A 74 -7.03 -14.57 -7.48
CA TYR A 74 -5.57 -14.46 -7.47
C TYR A 74 -4.91 -15.52 -8.36
N ALA A 75 -3.76 -15.18 -8.91
CA ALA A 75 -2.91 -16.13 -9.61
C ALA A 75 -1.45 -15.91 -9.25
N PHE A 76 -0.66 -16.96 -9.46
CA PHE A 76 0.78 -16.91 -9.33
C PHE A 76 1.43 -16.75 -10.69
N GLY A 77 2.47 -15.92 -10.74
CA GLY A 77 3.45 -15.88 -11.80
C GLY A 77 4.84 -16.07 -11.22
N HIS A 78 5.80 -16.30 -12.10
CA HIS A 78 7.21 -16.27 -11.74
C HIS A 78 7.89 -15.17 -12.57
N GLY A 79 8.64 -14.32 -11.90
CA GLY A 79 9.44 -13.28 -12.53
C GLY A 79 10.86 -13.32 -12.00
N SER A 80 11.71 -12.44 -12.53
CA SER A 80 13.10 -12.29 -12.08
C SER A 80 13.28 -11.91 -10.60
N LEU A 81 12.21 -11.44 -9.94
CA LEU A 81 12.17 -11.12 -8.52
C LEU A 81 11.51 -12.22 -7.68
N GLY A 82 11.44 -13.46 -8.18
CA GLY A 82 10.86 -14.60 -7.46
C GLY A 82 9.39 -14.86 -7.80
N SER A 83 8.68 -15.58 -6.93
CA SER A 83 7.25 -15.83 -7.12
C SER A 83 6.44 -14.56 -6.87
N VAL A 84 5.47 -14.30 -7.74
CA VAL A 84 4.61 -13.13 -7.71
C VAL A 84 3.17 -13.60 -7.56
N LEU A 85 2.48 -13.16 -6.52
CA LEU A 85 1.03 -13.30 -6.42
C LEU A 85 0.39 -11.99 -6.87
N VAL A 86 -0.54 -12.08 -7.81
CA VAL A 86 -1.38 -10.97 -8.26
C VAL A 86 -2.80 -11.25 -7.82
N ALA A 87 -3.49 -10.26 -7.25
CA ALA A 87 -4.87 -10.38 -6.79
C ALA A 87 -5.76 -9.23 -7.27
N ARG A 88 -6.98 -9.56 -7.66
CA ARG A 88 -8.00 -8.62 -8.17
C ARG A 88 -9.32 -8.81 -7.43
N SER A 89 -9.91 -7.70 -7.00
CA SER A 89 -11.32 -7.65 -6.57
C SER A 89 -12.21 -7.17 -7.72
N ALA A 90 -13.53 -7.15 -7.52
CA ALA A 90 -14.46 -6.56 -8.50
C ALA A 90 -14.16 -5.09 -8.88
N ARG A 91 -13.39 -4.36 -8.06
CA ARG A 91 -13.03 -2.95 -8.29
C ARG A 91 -11.70 -2.76 -9.03
N GLY A 92 -10.87 -3.81 -9.12
CA GLY A 92 -9.54 -3.73 -9.75
C GLY A 92 -8.45 -4.48 -9.00
N LEU A 93 -7.21 -4.25 -9.41
CA LEU A 93 -6.01 -4.84 -8.81
C LEU A 93 -5.89 -4.39 -7.35
N CYS A 94 -5.86 -5.35 -6.42
CA CYS A 94 -5.83 -5.08 -4.98
C CYS A 94 -4.55 -5.56 -4.29
N ALA A 95 -3.79 -6.47 -4.90
CA ALA A 95 -2.47 -6.87 -4.41
C ALA A 95 -1.52 -7.33 -5.52
N ILE A 96 -0.24 -7.00 -5.37
CA ILE A 96 0.92 -7.60 -6.03
C ILE A 96 1.93 -7.88 -4.92
N LEU A 97 2.13 -9.16 -4.60
CA LEU A 97 2.97 -9.64 -3.52
C LEU A 97 4.12 -10.46 -4.10
N MET A 98 5.29 -10.41 -3.48
CA MET A 98 6.49 -11.13 -3.93
C MET A 98 7.15 -11.87 -2.77
N ASP A 99 7.34 -13.17 -2.92
CA ASP A 99 8.01 -14.03 -1.94
C ASP A 99 8.49 -15.28 -2.67
N GLU A 100 9.43 -16.03 -2.10
CA GLU A 100 9.81 -17.33 -2.66
C GLU A 100 8.74 -18.39 -2.31
N ASP A 101 8.09 -18.25 -1.16
CA ASP A 101 7.06 -19.16 -0.68
C ASP A 101 5.65 -18.72 -1.11
N ARG A 102 4.99 -19.59 -1.89
CA ARG A 102 3.61 -19.35 -2.38
C ARG A 102 2.57 -19.38 -1.26
N ASP A 103 2.75 -20.21 -0.24
CA ASP A 103 1.82 -20.30 0.87
C ASP A 103 1.91 -19.04 1.74
N ALA A 104 3.12 -18.51 1.92
CA ALA A 104 3.31 -17.21 2.58
C ALA A 104 2.56 -16.08 1.85
N LEU A 105 2.55 -16.08 0.51
CA LEU A 105 1.82 -15.10 -0.30
C LEU A 105 0.30 -15.18 -0.11
N VAL A 106 -0.26 -16.40 -0.11
CA VAL A 106 -1.71 -16.61 0.11
C VAL A 106 -2.09 -16.22 1.54
N ASN A 107 -1.30 -16.63 2.52
CA ASN A 107 -1.50 -16.28 3.93
C ASN A 107 -1.43 -14.76 4.15
N GLU A 108 -0.53 -14.07 3.45
CA GLU A 108 -0.49 -12.61 3.46
C GLU A 108 -1.74 -11.98 2.84
N LEU A 109 -2.19 -12.50 1.69
CA LEU A 109 -3.43 -12.03 1.06
C LEU A 109 -4.63 -12.23 1.98
N GLN A 110 -4.74 -13.40 2.62
CA GLN A 110 -5.80 -13.70 3.59
C GLN A 110 -5.74 -12.77 4.80
N ARG A 111 -4.57 -12.53 5.39
CA ARG A 111 -4.42 -11.57 6.50
C ARG A 111 -4.83 -10.15 6.11
N ARG A 112 -4.60 -9.76 4.84
CA ARG A 112 -5.01 -8.44 4.35
C ARG A 112 -6.53 -8.33 4.20
N PHE A 113 -7.18 -9.42 3.81
CA PHE A 113 -8.61 -9.52 3.53
C PHE A 113 -9.24 -10.68 4.32
N PRO A 114 -9.28 -10.59 5.67
CA PRO A 114 -9.60 -11.73 6.55
C PRO A 114 -10.98 -12.34 6.30
N ASN A 115 -11.93 -11.55 5.79
CA ASN A 115 -13.30 -11.97 5.53
C ASN A 115 -13.62 -12.13 4.03
N ALA A 116 -12.62 -12.05 3.15
CA ALA A 116 -12.81 -12.28 1.72
C ALA A 116 -12.74 -13.77 1.39
N VAL A 117 -13.45 -14.15 0.33
CA VAL A 117 -13.32 -15.48 -0.28
C VAL A 117 -12.27 -15.38 -1.38
N LEU A 118 -11.18 -16.14 -1.23
CA LEU A 118 -10.09 -16.19 -2.20
C LEU A 118 -10.34 -17.31 -3.21
N HIS A 119 -10.21 -16.99 -4.49
CA HIS A 119 -10.34 -17.93 -5.61
C HIS A 119 -9.08 -17.94 -6.44
N ALA A 120 -8.54 -19.12 -6.71
CA ALA A 120 -7.56 -19.27 -7.77
C ALA A 120 -8.18 -18.81 -9.10
N ALA A 121 -7.47 -18.00 -9.86
CA ALA A 121 -8.06 -17.27 -10.95
C ALA A 121 -8.32 -18.14 -12.20
N ALA A 122 -9.43 -17.84 -12.88
CA ALA A 122 -9.81 -18.45 -14.15
C ALA A 122 -9.04 -17.84 -15.35
N ALA A 123 -9.25 -18.39 -16.55
CA ALA A 123 -8.51 -18.06 -17.79
C ALA A 123 -8.41 -16.54 -18.12
N GLY A 124 -9.41 -15.72 -17.75
CA GLY A 124 -9.41 -14.27 -17.96
C GLY A 124 -8.44 -13.46 -17.08
N PHE A 125 -7.70 -14.12 -16.17
CA PHE A 125 -6.71 -13.47 -15.30
C PHE A 125 -5.31 -13.42 -15.92
N THR A 126 -5.04 -14.25 -16.93
CA THR A 126 -3.72 -14.39 -17.56
C THR A 126 -3.20 -13.07 -18.09
N GLN A 127 -4.05 -12.24 -18.71
CA GLN A 127 -3.63 -10.93 -19.23
C GLN A 127 -3.18 -9.98 -18.11
N LEU A 128 -3.93 -9.89 -17.01
CA LEU A 128 -3.54 -9.07 -15.86
C LEU A 128 -2.22 -9.56 -15.27
N LEU A 129 -2.09 -10.87 -15.09
CA LEU A 129 -0.85 -11.47 -14.57
C LEU A 129 0.34 -11.12 -15.46
N GLN A 130 0.22 -11.30 -16.78
CA GLN A 130 1.28 -10.97 -17.72
C GLN A 130 1.65 -9.50 -17.69
N GLN A 131 0.67 -8.58 -17.65
CA GLN A 131 0.96 -7.15 -17.54
C GLN A 131 1.74 -6.80 -16.26
N VAL A 132 1.39 -7.41 -15.13
CA VAL A 132 2.14 -7.20 -13.88
C VAL A 132 3.54 -7.78 -13.96
N LEU A 133 3.72 -8.99 -14.51
CA LEU A 133 5.04 -9.58 -14.70
C LEU A 133 5.91 -8.74 -15.64
N THR A 134 5.34 -8.26 -16.75
CA THR A 134 6.02 -7.32 -17.66
C THR A 134 6.42 -6.05 -16.92
N LEU A 135 5.56 -5.47 -16.07
CA LEU A 135 5.89 -4.27 -15.31
C LEU A 135 7.01 -4.52 -14.28
N ILE A 136 7.11 -5.72 -13.71
CA ILE A 136 8.22 -6.07 -12.81
C ILE A 136 9.56 -6.10 -13.57
N GLU A 137 9.56 -6.59 -14.81
CA GLU A 137 10.74 -6.58 -15.69
C GLU A 137 11.03 -5.20 -16.28
N HIS A 138 9.99 -4.42 -16.54
CA HIS A 138 10.01 -3.10 -17.16
C HIS A 138 9.31 -2.04 -16.30
N PRO A 139 9.88 -1.68 -15.14
CA PRO A 139 9.23 -0.80 -14.16
C PRO A 139 9.08 0.66 -14.61
N ALA A 140 9.68 1.08 -15.73
CA ALA A 140 9.38 2.36 -16.36
C ALA A 140 8.11 2.36 -17.23
N GLY A 141 7.49 1.20 -17.45
CA GLY A 141 6.25 1.09 -18.21
C GLY A 141 5.04 1.71 -17.50
N ASP A 142 4.06 2.17 -18.28
CA ASP A 142 2.80 2.65 -17.76
C ASP A 142 1.88 1.49 -17.35
N PHE A 143 1.18 1.64 -16.22
CA PHE A 143 0.16 0.71 -15.77
C PHE A 143 -1.19 1.41 -15.62
N GLN A 144 -2.13 1.08 -16.49
CA GLN A 144 -3.41 1.80 -16.62
C GLN A 144 -4.64 1.05 -16.08
N LEU A 145 -4.46 -0.14 -15.50
CA LEU A 145 -5.60 -0.89 -14.98
C LEU A 145 -6.17 -0.28 -13.68
N PRO A 146 -7.48 -0.43 -13.42
CA PRO A 146 -8.10 0.01 -12.18
C PRO A 146 -7.45 -0.59 -10.94
N LEU A 147 -7.23 0.25 -9.91
CA LEU A 147 -6.65 -0.16 -8.63
C LEU A 147 -7.71 -0.10 -7.53
N ASP A 148 -7.82 -1.16 -6.73
CA ASP A 148 -8.60 -1.19 -5.49
C ASP A 148 -7.65 -0.98 -4.31
N LEU A 149 -7.09 0.22 -4.20
CA LEU A 149 -6.23 0.59 -3.08
C LEU A 149 -7.06 0.73 -1.80
N ARG A 150 -6.69 -0.05 -0.78
CA ARG A 150 -7.34 0.00 0.54
C ARG A 150 -6.30 0.29 1.60
N GLY A 151 -6.50 1.38 2.31
CA GLY A 151 -5.63 1.84 3.37
C GLY A 151 -6.25 3.03 4.06
N THR A 152 -5.52 3.61 5.02
CA THR A 152 -5.95 4.86 5.64
C THR A 152 -5.86 6.04 4.69
N ALA A 153 -6.54 7.14 4.99
CA ALA A 153 -6.50 8.35 4.15
C ALA A 153 -5.07 8.85 4.02
N PHE A 154 -4.30 8.73 5.09
CA PHE A 154 -2.88 9.03 5.08
C PHE A 154 -2.11 8.07 4.14
N GLN A 155 -2.36 6.75 4.23
CA GLN A 155 -1.75 5.78 3.33
C GLN A 155 -2.13 6.02 1.86
N LEU A 156 -3.41 6.23 1.57
CA LEU A 156 -3.91 6.51 0.22
C LEU A 156 -3.28 7.79 -0.35
N ARG A 157 -3.16 8.85 0.45
CA ARG A 157 -2.45 10.08 0.03
C ARG A 157 -0.98 9.83 -0.26
N VAL A 158 -0.29 9.04 0.58
CA VAL A 158 1.10 8.65 0.33
C VAL A 158 1.20 7.83 -0.96
N TRP A 159 0.35 6.83 -1.15
CA TRP A 159 0.38 5.97 -2.33
C TRP A 159 0.02 6.71 -3.62
N GLN A 160 -0.86 7.71 -3.55
CA GLN A 160 -1.12 8.60 -4.68
C GLN A 160 0.13 9.41 -5.03
N ALA A 161 0.77 10.05 -4.04
CA ALA A 161 2.00 10.80 -4.25
C ALA A 161 3.18 9.93 -4.70
N LEU A 162 3.20 8.63 -4.36
CA LEU A 162 4.17 7.68 -4.90
C LEU A 162 4.02 7.51 -6.41
N ARG A 163 2.78 7.37 -6.90
CA ARG A 163 2.48 7.17 -8.33
C ARG A 163 2.85 8.38 -9.19
N GLU A 164 2.98 9.56 -8.58
CA GLU A 164 3.43 10.79 -9.24
C GLU A 164 4.96 10.87 -9.39
N ILE A 165 5.73 9.96 -8.76
CA ILE A 165 7.19 9.92 -8.91
C ILE A 165 7.51 9.25 -10.25
N PRO A 166 8.16 9.93 -11.22
CA PRO A 166 8.51 9.32 -12.50
C PRO A 166 9.48 8.16 -12.35
N ALA A 167 9.44 7.22 -13.29
CA ALA A 167 10.45 6.16 -13.36
C ALA A 167 11.85 6.74 -13.56
N GLY A 168 12.85 6.12 -12.94
CA GLY A 168 14.25 6.55 -13.01
C GLY A 168 14.56 7.75 -12.12
N ARG A 169 13.57 8.25 -11.37
CA ARG A 169 13.73 9.28 -10.34
C ARG A 169 13.45 8.70 -8.96
N THR A 170 14.20 9.18 -7.98
CA THR A 170 13.99 8.87 -6.58
C THR A 170 13.69 10.12 -5.78
N VAL A 171 13.02 9.95 -4.64
CA VAL A 171 12.75 11.01 -3.67
C VAL A 171 13.07 10.52 -2.27
N THR A 172 13.37 11.41 -1.34
CA THR A 172 13.53 11.06 0.07
C THR A 172 12.17 10.93 0.77
N TYR A 173 12.11 10.21 1.89
CA TYR A 173 10.90 10.21 2.74
C TYR A 173 10.50 11.62 3.21
N GLY A 174 11.48 12.50 3.42
CA GLY A 174 11.24 13.90 3.80
C GLY A 174 10.62 14.72 2.67
N GLU A 175 11.08 14.53 1.44
CA GLU A 175 10.47 15.11 0.24
C GLU A 175 9.04 14.64 0.05
N LEU A 176 8.80 13.32 0.17
CA LEU A 176 7.46 12.77 0.04
C LEU A 176 6.52 13.30 1.13
N ALA A 177 7.01 13.44 2.37
CA ALA A 177 6.27 14.06 3.47
C ALA A 177 5.90 15.53 3.18
N ARG A 178 6.80 16.30 2.55
CA ARG A 178 6.51 17.67 2.11
C ARG A 178 5.46 17.69 0.99
N ARG A 179 5.59 16.83 -0.02
CA ARG A 179 4.64 16.74 -1.16
C ARG A 179 3.20 16.50 -0.71
N ILE A 180 3.01 15.64 0.29
CA ILE A 180 1.67 15.38 0.84
C ILE A 180 1.21 16.44 1.85
N GLY A 181 1.94 17.53 2.08
CA GLY A 181 1.57 18.57 3.05
C GLY A 181 1.70 18.14 4.52
N ALA A 182 2.54 17.14 4.82
CA ALA A 182 2.77 16.63 6.17
C ALA A 182 4.28 16.56 6.50
N PRO A 183 5.03 17.68 6.48
CA PRO A 183 6.49 17.70 6.55
C PRO A 183 7.08 17.03 7.80
N ARG A 184 6.34 17.02 8.91
CA ARG A 184 6.77 16.40 10.19
C ARG A 184 6.46 14.90 10.27
N ALA A 185 5.78 14.34 9.27
CA ALA A 185 5.25 12.97 9.28
C ALA A 185 6.18 11.93 8.61
N VAL A 186 7.49 12.20 8.51
CA VAL A 186 8.46 11.35 7.78
C VAL A 186 8.38 9.88 8.17
N ARG A 187 8.36 9.56 9.48
CA ARG A 187 8.23 8.18 9.96
C ARG A 187 6.88 7.53 9.59
N ALA A 188 5.81 8.30 9.59
CA ALA A 188 4.49 7.81 9.18
C ALA A 188 4.45 7.54 7.66
N VAL A 189 5.09 8.39 6.85
CA VAL A 189 5.26 8.17 5.41
C VAL A 189 6.05 6.89 5.16
N ALA A 190 7.17 6.67 5.85
CA ALA A 190 7.94 5.44 5.71
C ALA A 190 7.11 4.18 6.04
N ARG A 191 6.31 4.22 7.11
CA ARG A 191 5.37 3.15 7.44
C ARG A 191 4.29 2.95 6.37
N ALA A 192 3.76 4.04 5.80
CA ALA A 192 2.79 3.95 4.70
C ALA A 192 3.39 3.35 3.42
N CYS A 193 4.64 3.69 3.08
CA CYS A 193 5.38 3.03 1.99
C CYS A 193 5.55 1.53 2.24
N GLY A 194 5.90 1.12 3.47
CA GLY A 194 6.02 -0.29 3.85
C GLY A 194 4.68 -1.05 3.88
N ALA A 195 3.57 -0.35 4.09
CA ALA A 195 2.22 -0.93 4.08
C ALA A 195 1.63 -1.07 2.66
N ASN A 196 2.38 -0.72 1.62
CA ASN A 196 1.96 -0.92 0.23
C ASN A 196 1.93 -2.42 -0.12
N HIS A 197 0.80 -2.90 -0.63
CA HIS A 197 0.61 -4.28 -1.08
C HIS A 197 0.45 -4.40 -2.60
N VAL A 198 0.62 -3.30 -3.35
CA VAL A 198 0.49 -3.26 -4.81
C VAL A 198 1.87 -2.90 -5.38
N ALA A 199 2.81 -3.83 -5.23
CA ALA A 199 4.21 -3.66 -5.61
C ALA A 199 4.37 -3.15 -7.04
N VAL A 200 5.41 -2.33 -7.26
CA VAL A 200 5.81 -1.75 -8.55
C VAL A 200 4.78 -0.77 -9.15
N VAL A 201 3.50 -1.15 -9.24
CA VAL A 201 2.38 -0.30 -9.66
C VAL A 201 2.20 0.90 -8.74
N VAL A 202 2.29 0.69 -7.42
CA VAL A 202 2.50 1.78 -6.45
C VAL A 202 4.01 1.77 -6.14
N PRO A 203 4.79 2.71 -6.71
CA PRO A 203 6.24 2.56 -6.80
C PRO A 203 6.97 2.99 -5.51
N CYS A 204 6.71 2.29 -4.40
CA CYS A 204 7.35 2.59 -3.11
C CYS A 204 8.87 2.32 -3.10
N HIS A 205 9.41 1.59 -4.08
CA HIS A 205 10.84 1.42 -4.30
C HIS A 205 11.55 2.71 -4.73
N ARG A 206 10.83 3.72 -5.24
CA ARG A 206 11.38 5.03 -5.63
C ARG A 206 11.66 5.97 -4.44
N VAL A 207 11.35 5.58 -3.21
CA VAL A 207 11.60 6.40 -2.01
C VAL A 207 12.84 5.92 -1.26
N ILE A 208 13.77 6.81 -0.93
CA ILE A 208 15.06 6.48 -0.30
C ILE A 208 15.32 7.26 0.99
N GLY A 209 16.38 6.89 1.71
CA GLY A 209 16.87 7.61 2.89
C GLY A 209 17.36 9.02 2.54
N ALA A 210 17.44 9.90 3.54
CA ALA A 210 17.89 11.29 3.34
C ALA A 210 19.37 11.37 2.91
N ASP A 211 20.17 10.39 3.29
CA ASP A 211 21.57 10.19 2.93
C ASP A 211 21.75 9.41 1.61
N GLY A 212 20.67 9.19 0.85
CA GLY A 212 20.69 8.41 -0.39
C GLY A 212 20.68 6.89 -0.18
N THR A 213 20.65 6.40 1.07
CA THR A 213 20.69 4.95 1.32
C THR A 213 19.37 4.26 0.97
N LEU A 214 19.47 3.02 0.50
CA LEU A 214 18.33 2.13 0.33
C LEU A 214 17.89 1.61 1.70
N THR A 215 16.96 2.31 2.31
CA THR A 215 16.28 1.87 3.54
C THR A 215 14.94 1.22 3.19
N GLY A 216 14.49 0.31 4.05
CA GLY A 216 13.12 -0.21 4.11
C GLY A 216 12.46 -0.55 2.76
N TYR A 217 12.32 -1.83 2.46
CA TYR A 217 11.44 -2.30 1.40
C TYR A 217 10.71 -3.54 1.87
N ARG A 218 9.40 -3.59 1.63
CA ARG A 218 8.56 -4.69 2.11
C ARG A 218 9.07 -6.05 1.65
N TRP A 219 9.60 -6.11 0.43
CA TRP A 219 10.09 -7.34 -0.19
C TRP A 219 11.63 -7.43 -0.23
N GLY A 220 12.32 -6.65 0.62
CA GLY A 220 13.79 -6.70 0.77
C GLY A 220 14.57 -5.70 -0.09
N LYS A 221 15.69 -5.21 0.45
CA LYS A 221 16.51 -4.15 -0.19
C LYS A 221 17.05 -4.54 -1.56
N GLU A 222 17.28 -5.83 -1.79
CA GLU A 222 17.81 -6.35 -3.06
C GLU A 222 16.82 -6.16 -4.21
N LYS A 223 15.55 -6.57 -4.03
CA LYS A 223 14.48 -6.35 -5.01
C LYS A 223 14.31 -4.86 -5.33
N LYS A 224 14.38 -3.98 -4.30
CA LYS A 224 14.36 -2.52 -4.48
C LYS A 224 15.52 -2.02 -5.34
N ARG A 225 16.75 -2.49 -5.09
CA ARG A 225 17.93 -2.13 -5.89
C ARG A 225 17.77 -2.56 -7.34
N THR A 226 17.30 -3.78 -7.59
CA THR A 226 17.07 -4.30 -8.94
C THR A 226 16.05 -3.46 -9.71
N LEU A 227 14.92 -3.10 -9.09
CA LEU A 227 13.90 -2.24 -9.72
C LEU A 227 14.46 -0.86 -10.08
N LEU A 228 15.18 -0.21 -9.16
CA LEU A 228 15.81 1.10 -9.43
C LEU A 228 16.85 1.02 -10.55
N ALA A 229 17.64 -0.07 -10.59
CA ALA A 229 18.63 -0.29 -11.65
C ALA A 229 17.97 -0.47 -13.02
N ARG A 230 16.83 -1.17 -13.10
CA ARG A 230 16.04 -1.33 -14.33
C ARG A 230 15.51 0.01 -14.82
N GLU A 231 14.86 0.76 -13.94
CA GLU A 231 14.32 2.08 -14.29
C GLU A 231 15.42 3.04 -14.76
N SER A 232 16.60 3.00 -14.12
CA SER A 232 17.75 3.80 -14.57
C SER A 232 18.20 3.40 -15.97
N LYS A 233 18.34 2.11 -16.27
CA LYS A 233 18.71 1.64 -17.62
C LYS A 233 17.67 2.04 -18.68
N GLU A 234 16.38 1.95 -18.33
CA GLU A 234 15.28 2.30 -19.23
C GLU A 234 15.19 3.81 -19.48
N ALA A 235 15.43 4.63 -18.46
CA ALA A 235 15.48 6.09 -18.60
C ALA A 235 16.66 6.59 -19.45
N HIS A 236 17.76 5.82 -19.50
CA HIS A 236 18.94 6.12 -20.32
C HIS A 236 18.97 5.37 -21.65
N ALA A 237 17.97 4.54 -21.95
CA ALA A 237 17.86 3.88 -23.24
C ALA A 237 17.49 4.93 -24.32
N PRO A 238 18.18 4.97 -25.47
CA PRO A 238 17.75 5.84 -26.57
C PRO A 238 16.31 5.47 -26.94
N ALA A 239 15.46 6.49 -27.17
CA ALA A 239 14.05 6.31 -27.48
C ALA A 239 13.89 5.19 -28.52
N ARG A 240 13.30 4.07 -28.10
CA ARG A 240 13.00 2.96 -29.02
C ARG A 240 12.10 3.54 -30.10
N LYS A 241 12.63 3.67 -31.33
CA LYS A 241 11.81 3.98 -32.51
C LYS A 241 10.66 2.97 -32.52
N ALA A 242 9.43 3.47 -32.42
CA ALA A 242 8.24 2.65 -32.58
C ALA A 242 8.38 1.88 -33.88
N ARG A 243 8.43 0.55 -33.81
CA ARG A 243 8.32 -0.28 -35.01
C ARG A 243 6.88 -0.12 -35.50
N ALA A 244 6.70 0.70 -36.53
CA ALA A 244 5.53 0.62 -37.39
C ALA A 244 5.59 -0.75 -38.09
N GLY A 245 4.56 -1.55 -37.89
CA GLY A 245 4.33 -2.86 -38.51
C GLY A 245 2.88 -3.24 -38.30
#